data_AF-A0A101XZ85-F1
#
_entry.id   AF-A0A101XZ85-F1
#
_cell.length_a   1.000
_cell.length_b   1.000
_cell.length_c   1.000
_cell.angle_alpha   90.00
_cell.angle_beta   90.00
_cell.angle_gamma   90.00
#
_symmetry.space_group_name_H-M   'P 1'
#
loop_
_entity.id
_entity.type
_entity.pdbx_description
1 polymer ?
#
loop_
_entity_poly.entity_id
_entity_poly.type
_entity_poly.pdbx_seq_one_letter_code
_entity_poly.pdbx_strand_id
1 'polypeptide(L)'
;MMSNPYSFAVQHRTQPYSETRYWRLEPAGSSAAERQYSAADHQSLEEAAAILAGGGTVAFPTETVYGLGADARNTAAVEAVFAAKGRPSDNPLIVHIARREQLDGLVSDIHPAAAALMDAFWPGPLSLVLPVRPGVLSPRVTAGLDTVAVRMPDHPAALALLERSGCPWQRRAPTGSGRPSPTAAAHVMEDLAGLHRRGLG
;
A
#
# COMPACT_ATOMS: atom_id res chain seq x y z
N MET A 1 -20.59 -10.24 15.28
CA MET A 1 -20.32 -9.33 14.14
C MET A 1 -19.25 -8.35 14.61
N MET A 2 -17.99 -8.59 14.25
CA MET A 2 -16.86 -7.83 14.83
C MET A 2 -16.72 -6.48 14.13
N SER A 3 -16.77 -5.42 14.93
CA SER A 3 -16.43 -4.05 14.56
C SER A 3 -15.03 -4.01 13.94
N ASN A 4 -14.89 -3.42 12.76
CA ASN A 4 -13.57 -3.10 12.19
C ASN A 4 -13.36 -1.57 12.21
N PRO A 5 -13.05 -0.98 13.38
CA PRO A 5 -12.57 0.39 13.46
C PRO A 5 -11.14 0.41 12.91
N TYR A 6 -11.01 0.86 11.67
CA TYR A 6 -9.86 0.59 10.78
C TYR A 6 -8.51 0.97 11.40
N SER A 7 -7.65 -0.02 11.66
CA SER A 7 -6.31 0.20 12.20
C SER A 7 -5.25 0.23 11.08
N PHE A 8 -4.18 0.99 11.26
CA PHE A 8 -2.99 0.98 10.39
C PHE A 8 -1.74 0.80 11.25
N ALA A 9 -0.76 0.10 10.70
CA ALA A 9 0.49 -0.20 11.38
C ALA A 9 1.63 0.33 10.51
N VAL A 10 2.49 1.17 11.04
CA VAL A 10 3.67 1.66 10.32
C VAL A 10 4.91 1.04 10.91
N GLN A 11 5.77 0.53 10.05
CA GLN A 11 7.11 0.15 10.43
C GLN A 11 8.04 1.32 10.08
N HIS A 12 8.48 2.07 11.09
CA HIS A 12 9.47 3.13 10.91
C HIS A 12 10.86 2.48 10.75
N ARG A 13 11.61 2.85 9.70
CA ARG A 13 12.92 2.25 9.41
C ARG A 13 13.98 3.32 9.15
N THR A 14 14.49 3.93 10.22
CA THR A 14 15.93 4.23 10.30
C THR A 14 16.61 2.98 10.86
N GLN A 15 17.67 2.47 10.24
CA GLN A 15 18.41 1.37 10.86
C GLN A 15 18.94 1.81 12.24
N PRO A 16 18.98 0.92 13.26
CA PRO A 16 18.44 -0.45 13.28
C PRO A 16 16.92 -0.48 13.45
N TYR A 17 16.26 -1.51 12.92
CA TYR A 17 14.80 -1.67 12.80
C TYR A 17 14.05 -1.77 14.14
N SER A 18 14.00 -0.71 14.94
CA SER A 18 13.63 -0.82 16.37
C SER A 18 12.18 -0.48 16.72
N GLU A 19 11.37 0.11 15.83
CA GLU A 19 10.04 0.62 16.24
C GLU A 19 8.94 0.42 15.18
N THR A 20 7.88 -0.29 15.56
CA THR A 20 6.61 -0.36 14.82
C THR A 20 5.57 0.46 15.58
N ARG A 21 5.00 1.47 14.92
CA ARG A 21 3.95 2.32 15.47
C ARG A 21 2.58 1.90 14.94
N TYR A 22 1.57 2.09 15.77
CA TYR A 22 0.21 1.68 15.47
C TYR A 22 -0.73 2.85 15.71
N TRP A 23 -1.65 3.04 14.79
CA TRP A 23 -2.73 4.00 14.92
C TRP A 23 -4.04 3.31 14.58
N ARG A 24 -5.09 3.74 15.25
CA ARG A 24 -6.46 3.29 14.99
C ARG A 24 -7.22 4.49 14.44
N LEU A 25 -7.81 4.32 13.26
CA LEU A 25 -8.76 5.29 12.73
C LEU A 25 -10.16 4.93 13.20
N GLU A 26 -10.85 5.92 13.76
CA GLU A 26 -12.26 5.80 14.11
C GLU A 26 -13.07 6.89 13.39
N PRO A 27 -13.15 6.85 12.04
CA PRO A 27 -13.89 7.85 11.29
C PRO A 27 -15.39 7.76 11.60
N ALA A 28 -16.04 8.91 11.78
CA ALA A 28 -17.49 8.98 11.83
C ALA A 28 -18.07 8.83 10.41
N GLY A 29 -19.05 7.94 10.19
CA GLY A 29 -19.71 7.73 8.89
C GLY A 29 -19.35 6.41 8.17
N SER A 30 -20.25 5.89 7.33
CA SER A 30 -20.13 4.54 6.74
C SER A 30 -19.50 4.50 5.33
N SER A 31 -19.49 5.60 4.57
CA SER A 31 -18.97 5.66 3.19
C SER A 31 -17.72 6.54 3.05
N ALA A 32 -16.93 6.38 1.97
CA ALA A 32 -15.75 7.21 1.70
C ALA A 32 -16.07 8.71 1.60
N ALA A 33 -17.24 9.04 1.07
CA ALA A 33 -17.69 10.40 0.80
C ALA A 33 -18.29 11.12 2.04
N GLU A 34 -18.77 10.36 3.02
CA GLU A 34 -19.43 10.91 4.23
C GLU A 34 -18.54 10.87 5.47
N ARG A 35 -17.34 10.28 5.38
CA ARG A 35 -16.48 10.06 6.54
C ARG A 35 -15.82 11.36 7.01
N GLN A 36 -16.10 11.73 8.25
CA GLN A 36 -15.35 12.75 8.97
C GLN A 36 -14.28 12.07 9.83
N TYR A 37 -13.02 12.30 9.47
CA TYR A 37 -11.88 11.95 10.29
C TYR A 37 -11.74 12.98 11.43
N SER A 38 -11.47 12.51 12.64
CA SER A 38 -11.14 13.38 13.75
C SER A 38 -9.79 14.08 13.53
N ALA A 39 -9.50 15.15 14.28
CA ALA A 39 -8.18 15.79 14.23
C ALA A 39 -7.03 14.79 14.51
N ALA A 40 -7.26 13.84 15.43
CA ALA A 40 -6.30 12.78 15.73
C ALA A 40 -6.10 11.81 14.56
N ASP A 41 -7.18 11.42 13.87
CA ASP A 41 -7.11 10.61 12.66
C ASP A 41 -6.32 11.32 11.54
N HIS A 42 -6.58 12.62 11.37
CA HIS A 42 -5.85 13.45 10.41
C HIS A 42 -4.35 13.47 10.70
N GLN A 43 -3.96 13.73 11.94
CA GLN A 43 -2.55 13.72 12.34
C GLN A 43 -1.92 12.35 12.07
N SER A 44 -2.62 11.28 12.42
CA SER A 44 -2.12 9.92 12.27
C SER A 44 -1.91 9.54 10.79
N LEU A 45 -2.82 9.96 9.89
CA LEU A 45 -2.68 9.81 8.44
C LEU A 45 -1.54 10.66 7.87
N GLU A 46 -1.32 11.87 8.38
CA GLU A 46 -0.19 12.74 7.99
C GLU A 46 1.15 12.14 8.37
N GLU A 47 1.27 11.61 9.60
CA GLU A 47 2.48 10.92 10.07
C GLU A 47 2.81 9.71 9.18
N ALA A 48 1.81 8.86 8.88
CA ALA A 48 2.01 7.72 8.01
C ALA A 48 2.35 8.13 6.57
N ALA A 49 1.75 9.19 6.04
CA ALA A 49 2.09 9.74 4.72
C ALA A 49 3.53 10.27 4.69
N ALA A 50 3.97 10.97 5.73
CA ALA A 50 5.34 11.46 5.86
C ALA A 50 6.36 10.31 5.93
N ILE A 51 6.01 9.20 6.58
CA ILE A 51 6.88 8.01 6.60
C ILE A 51 7.03 7.41 5.21
N LEU A 52 5.97 7.32 4.42
CA LEU A 52 6.06 6.85 3.02
C LEU A 52 6.91 7.78 2.16
N ALA A 53 6.69 9.10 2.29
CA ALA A 53 7.48 10.11 1.60
C ALA A 53 8.97 10.07 1.99
N GLY A 54 9.26 9.73 3.25
CA GLY A 54 10.63 9.52 3.77
C GLY A 54 11.28 8.19 3.36
N GLY A 55 10.62 7.36 2.55
CA GLY A 55 11.14 6.05 2.13
C GLY A 55 10.92 4.91 3.12
N GLY A 56 10.09 5.12 4.14
CA GLY A 56 9.64 4.08 5.06
C GLY A 56 8.52 3.20 4.49
N THR A 57 8.02 2.27 5.31
CA THR A 57 6.99 1.31 4.93
C THR A 57 5.77 1.36 5.84
N VAL A 58 4.57 1.40 5.26
CA VAL A 58 3.31 1.47 6.00
C VAL A 58 2.44 0.27 5.66
N ALA A 59 1.94 -0.42 6.67
CA ALA A 59 0.88 -1.39 6.52
C ALA A 59 -0.49 -0.76 6.75
N PHE A 60 -1.40 -0.93 5.80
CA PHE A 60 -2.71 -0.30 5.79
C PHE A 60 -3.80 -1.27 5.32
N PRO A 61 -5.06 -1.09 5.76
CA PRO A 61 -6.17 -1.90 5.33
C PRO A 61 -6.59 -1.57 3.90
N THR A 62 -7.07 -2.58 3.18
CA THR A 62 -7.87 -2.40 1.96
C THR A 62 -9.16 -3.22 2.06
N GLU A 63 -10.07 -3.09 1.10
CA GLU A 63 -11.31 -3.86 1.03
C GLU A 63 -11.07 -5.37 0.87
N THR A 64 -9.90 -5.76 0.36
CA THR A 64 -9.54 -7.18 0.18
C THR A 64 -8.70 -7.74 1.33
N VAL A 65 -7.57 -7.10 1.64
CA VAL A 65 -6.56 -7.59 2.60
C VAL A 65 -5.76 -6.40 3.14
N TYR A 66 -5.07 -6.55 4.26
CA TYR A 66 -4.04 -5.56 4.60
C TYR A 66 -2.93 -5.59 3.56
N GLY A 67 -2.26 -4.46 3.35
CA GLY A 67 -1.12 -4.36 2.46
C GLY A 67 0.04 -3.68 3.16
N LEU A 68 1.26 -4.14 2.93
CA LEU A 68 2.47 -3.38 3.25
C LEU A 68 2.90 -2.61 2.00
N GLY A 69 2.99 -1.29 2.11
CA GLY A 69 3.36 -0.39 1.03
C GLY A 69 4.50 0.56 1.35
N ALA A 70 5.03 1.12 0.27
CA ALA A 70 6.16 2.04 0.18
C ALA A 70 5.97 2.90 -1.08
N ASP A 71 6.71 4.01 -1.20
CA ASP A 71 6.78 4.78 -2.44
C ASP A 71 7.35 3.88 -3.57
N ALA A 72 6.56 3.68 -4.63
CA ALA A 72 6.92 2.85 -5.77
C ALA A 72 8.11 3.39 -6.59
N ARG A 73 8.44 4.67 -6.41
CA ARG A 73 9.54 5.36 -7.10
C ARG A 73 10.88 5.20 -6.36
N ASN A 74 10.84 4.92 -5.06
CA ASN A 74 12.03 4.81 -4.22
C ASN A 74 12.50 3.35 -4.13
N THR A 75 13.55 3.00 -4.89
CA THR A 75 14.06 1.62 -4.94
C THR A 75 14.41 1.05 -3.56
N ALA A 76 15.02 1.82 -2.67
CA ALA A 76 15.38 1.35 -1.33
C ALA A 76 14.13 1.02 -0.48
N ALA A 77 13.08 1.85 -0.58
CA ALA A 77 11.81 1.61 0.10
C ALA A 77 11.10 0.35 -0.44
N VAL A 78 11.16 0.13 -1.75
CA VAL A 78 10.63 -1.08 -2.39
C VAL A 78 11.39 -2.33 -1.95
N GLU A 79 12.71 -2.27 -1.90
CA GLU A 79 13.54 -3.37 -1.39
C GLU A 79 13.26 -3.67 0.08
N ALA A 80 12.96 -2.66 0.90
CA ALA A 80 12.50 -2.86 2.27
C ALA A 80 11.19 -3.66 2.35
N VAL A 81 10.24 -3.45 1.41
CA VAL A 81 9.01 -4.25 1.32
C VAL A 81 9.32 -5.71 0.95
N PHE A 82 10.25 -5.96 0.04
CA PHE A 82 10.68 -7.33 -0.30
C PHE A 82 11.36 -8.02 0.89
N ALA A 83 12.28 -7.32 1.55
CA ALA A 83 13.00 -7.82 2.72
C ALA A 83 12.05 -8.14 3.88
N ALA A 84 11.08 -7.26 4.17
CA ALA A 84 10.09 -7.50 5.20
C ALA A 84 9.19 -8.70 4.90
N LYS A 85 9.00 -9.08 3.63
CA LYS A 85 8.14 -10.21 3.26
C LYS A 85 8.90 -11.52 3.03
N GLY A 86 10.25 -11.49 3.01
CA GLY A 86 11.06 -12.65 2.64
C GLY A 86 10.75 -13.16 1.23
N ARG A 87 10.43 -12.26 0.29
CA ARG A 87 10.02 -12.62 -1.08
C ARG A 87 11.18 -12.53 -2.06
N PRO A 88 11.25 -13.42 -3.06
CA PRO A 88 12.16 -13.22 -4.16
C PRO A 88 11.75 -11.96 -4.95
N SER A 89 12.76 -11.25 -5.44
CA SER A 89 12.65 -9.94 -6.10
C SER A 89 12.07 -9.99 -7.51
N ASP A 90 11.76 -11.18 -8.01
CA ASP A 90 11.28 -11.46 -9.36
C ASP A 90 9.75 -11.37 -9.49
N ASN A 91 9.04 -11.14 -8.37
CA ASN A 91 7.59 -11.15 -8.35
C ASN A 91 7.02 -9.72 -8.29
N PRO A 92 6.45 -9.21 -9.40
CA PRO A 92 6.02 -7.82 -9.50
C PRO A 92 4.94 -7.47 -8.47
N LEU A 93 4.89 -6.18 -8.17
CA LEU A 93 4.07 -5.59 -7.13
C LEU A 93 2.97 -4.73 -7.77
N ILE A 94 1.84 -4.58 -7.06
CA ILE A 94 0.69 -3.81 -7.56
C ILE A 94 0.83 -2.38 -7.07
N VAL A 95 0.88 -1.42 -7.99
CA VAL A 95 0.85 0.00 -7.68
C VAL A 95 -0.57 0.44 -7.31
N HIS A 96 -0.72 1.15 -6.19
CA HIS A 96 -1.97 1.72 -5.72
C HIS A 96 -1.98 3.23 -5.95
N ILE A 97 -3.10 3.72 -6.46
CA ILE A 97 -3.36 5.14 -6.73
C ILE A 97 -4.65 5.57 -6.00
N ALA A 98 -4.71 6.83 -5.59
CA ALA A 98 -5.91 7.45 -5.02
C ALA A 98 -6.82 8.05 -6.08
N ARG A 99 -6.26 8.54 -7.20
CA ARG A 99 -7.03 9.16 -8.27
C ARG A 99 -6.50 8.75 -9.62
N ARG A 100 -7.39 8.73 -10.61
CA ARG A 100 -7.07 8.24 -11.96
C ARG A 100 -6.02 9.10 -12.66
N GLU A 101 -5.96 10.39 -12.37
CA GLU A 101 -5.00 11.35 -12.95
C GLU A 101 -3.55 10.98 -12.60
N GLN A 102 -3.33 10.19 -11.54
CA GLN A 102 -1.99 9.68 -11.21
C GLN A 102 -1.46 8.71 -12.28
N LEU A 103 -2.33 8.15 -13.14
CA LEU A 103 -1.91 7.35 -14.28
C LEU A 103 -1.14 8.16 -15.31
N ASP A 104 -1.42 9.46 -15.47
CA ASP A 104 -0.82 10.29 -16.53
C ASP A 104 0.71 10.33 -16.43
N GLY A 105 1.23 10.37 -15.20
CA GLY A 105 2.66 10.32 -14.90
C GLY A 105 3.25 8.91 -14.76
N LEU A 106 2.42 7.87 -14.79
CA LEU A 106 2.80 6.48 -14.49
C LEU A 106 2.83 5.58 -15.73
N VAL A 107 1.81 5.68 -16.58
CA VAL A 107 1.59 4.77 -17.72
C VAL A 107 1.69 5.52 -19.04
N SER A 108 2.18 4.84 -20.08
CA SER A 108 2.41 5.45 -21.39
C SER A 108 1.19 5.39 -22.32
N ASP A 109 0.30 4.42 -22.08
CA ASP A 109 -0.91 4.21 -22.89
C ASP A 109 -2.02 3.57 -22.05
N ILE A 110 -3.28 3.87 -22.39
CA ILE A 110 -4.47 3.27 -21.78
C ILE A 110 -5.43 2.87 -22.90
N HIS A 111 -5.53 1.57 -23.15
CA HIS A 111 -6.47 1.03 -24.12
C HIS A 111 -7.93 1.35 -23.75
N PRO A 112 -8.84 1.64 -24.70
CA PRO A 112 -10.24 1.98 -24.40
C PRO A 112 -10.98 0.96 -23.54
N ALA A 113 -10.70 -0.34 -23.73
CA ALA A 113 -11.26 -1.40 -22.88
C ALA A 113 -10.78 -1.29 -21.42
N ALA A 114 -9.50 -0.95 -21.20
CA ALA A 114 -8.99 -0.72 -19.86
C ALA A 114 -9.65 0.51 -19.23
N ALA A 115 -9.84 1.59 -20.01
CA ALA A 115 -10.54 2.77 -19.55
C ALA A 115 -11.98 2.47 -19.10
N ALA A 116 -12.75 1.70 -19.89
CA ALA A 116 -14.11 1.29 -19.55
C ALA A 116 -14.17 0.40 -18.30
N LEU A 117 -13.18 -0.48 -18.11
CA LEU A 117 -13.06 -1.29 -16.89
C LEU A 117 -12.75 -0.42 -15.65
N MET A 118 -11.91 0.61 -15.80
CA MET A 118 -11.67 1.56 -14.71
C MET A 118 -12.96 2.29 -14.33
N ASP A 119 -13.72 2.79 -15.31
CA ASP A 119 -14.98 3.51 -15.07
C ASP A 119 -16.01 2.64 -14.32
N ALA A 120 -16.04 1.34 -14.60
CA ALA A 120 -17.00 0.42 -14.01
C ALA A 120 -16.58 -0.13 -12.64
N PHE A 121 -15.28 -0.29 -12.38
CA PHE A 121 -14.78 -1.09 -11.25
C PHE A 121 -13.79 -0.36 -10.34
N TRP A 122 -13.40 0.88 -10.64
CA TRP A 122 -12.55 1.69 -9.76
C TRP A 122 -13.33 2.84 -9.11
N PRO A 123 -13.14 3.11 -7.81
CA PRO A 123 -12.39 2.31 -6.84
C PRO A 123 -12.94 0.90 -6.66
N GLY A 124 -12.07 -0.10 -6.46
CA GLY A 124 -12.52 -1.47 -6.24
C GLY A 124 -11.46 -2.54 -6.41
N PRO A 125 -11.88 -3.82 -6.34
CA PRO A 125 -10.96 -4.95 -6.28
C PRO A 125 -10.25 -5.30 -7.59
N LEU A 126 -10.41 -4.50 -8.65
CA LEU A 126 -9.80 -4.72 -9.96
C LEU A 126 -8.36 -4.19 -10.02
N SER A 127 -7.43 -4.97 -10.56
CA SER A 127 -6.08 -4.51 -10.93
C SER A 127 -5.89 -4.66 -12.44
N LEU A 128 -5.31 -3.65 -13.07
CA LEU A 128 -5.06 -3.63 -14.52
C LEU A 128 -3.56 -3.58 -14.78
N VAL A 129 -3.07 -4.40 -15.70
CA VAL A 129 -1.68 -4.37 -16.16
C VAL A 129 -1.59 -3.40 -17.33
N LEU A 130 -0.76 -2.37 -17.19
CA LEU A 130 -0.66 -1.25 -18.12
C LEU A 130 0.80 -1.02 -18.52
N PRO A 131 1.08 -0.54 -19.76
CA PRO A 131 2.42 -0.13 -20.17
C PRO A 131 2.96 0.98 -19.26
N VAL A 132 4.12 0.77 -18.65
CA VAL A 132 4.72 1.75 -17.72
C VAL A 132 5.56 2.76 -18.50
N ARG A 133 5.55 4.03 -18.07
CA ARG A 133 6.52 5.01 -18.60
C ARG A 133 7.93 4.63 -18.13
N PRO A 134 8.95 4.65 -19.01
CA PRO A 134 10.33 4.38 -18.60
C PRO A 134 10.81 5.36 -17.53
N GLY A 135 11.48 4.84 -16.49
CA GLY A 135 12.15 5.64 -15.46
C GLY A 135 11.25 6.27 -14.39
N VAL A 136 9.92 6.08 -14.46
CA VAL A 136 9.01 6.68 -13.46
C VAL A 136 8.81 5.81 -12.22
N LEU A 137 9.18 4.52 -12.28
CA LEU A 137 9.09 3.57 -11.18
C LEU A 137 10.44 2.90 -10.92
N SER A 138 10.64 2.42 -9.70
CA SER A 138 11.74 1.50 -9.41
C SER A 138 11.62 0.23 -10.28
N PRO A 139 12.71 -0.28 -10.87
CA PRO A 139 12.68 -1.52 -11.66
C PRO A 139 12.26 -2.74 -10.83
N ARG A 140 12.38 -2.66 -9.49
CA ARG A 140 11.90 -3.69 -8.55
C ARG A 140 10.38 -3.79 -8.49
N VAL A 141 9.65 -2.73 -8.88
CA VAL A 141 8.17 -2.72 -8.95
C VAL A 141 7.69 -3.67 -10.03
N THR A 142 8.26 -3.52 -11.23
CA THR A 142 7.85 -4.22 -12.44
C THR A 142 8.58 -5.54 -12.63
N ALA A 143 9.53 -5.86 -11.74
CA ALA A 143 10.46 -6.98 -11.89
C ALA A 143 11.22 -6.94 -13.24
N GLY A 144 11.53 -5.72 -13.72
CA GLY A 144 12.21 -5.50 -14.99
C GLY A 144 11.31 -5.54 -16.24
N LEU A 145 9.98 -5.66 -16.07
CA LEU A 145 9.02 -5.64 -17.18
C LEU A 145 8.68 -4.21 -17.61
N ASP A 146 8.20 -4.06 -18.84
CA ASP A 146 7.68 -2.80 -19.42
C ASP A 146 6.22 -2.52 -19.04
N THR A 147 5.69 -3.26 -18.05
CA THR A 147 4.31 -3.13 -17.59
C THR A 147 4.24 -3.06 -16.07
N VAL A 148 3.19 -2.43 -15.57
CA VAL A 148 2.89 -2.31 -14.14
C VAL A 148 1.44 -2.68 -13.88
N ALA A 149 1.19 -3.46 -12.83
CA ALA A 149 -0.16 -3.69 -12.33
C ALA A 149 -0.58 -2.48 -11.47
N VAL A 150 -1.71 -1.84 -11.78
CA VAL A 150 -2.24 -0.69 -11.04
C VAL A 150 -3.62 -1.00 -10.49
N ARG A 151 -3.96 -0.46 -9.32
CA ARG A 151 -5.28 -0.55 -8.68
C ARG A 151 -5.63 0.72 -7.93
N MET A 152 -6.90 1.12 -7.98
CA MET A 152 -7.47 2.13 -7.08
C MET A 152 -8.30 1.41 -6.01
N PRO A 153 -7.81 1.27 -4.77
CA PRO A 153 -8.50 0.47 -3.75
C PRO A 153 -9.78 1.16 -3.27
N ASP A 154 -10.86 0.40 -3.09
CA ASP A 154 -12.08 0.93 -2.46
C ASP A 154 -12.02 0.83 -0.93
N HIS A 155 -11.03 1.50 -0.34
CA HIS A 155 -10.90 1.55 1.11
C HIS A 155 -10.57 2.97 1.58
N PRO A 156 -11.43 3.63 2.37
CA PRO A 156 -11.27 5.04 2.68
C PRO A 156 -9.95 5.38 3.38
N ALA A 157 -9.49 4.55 4.32
CA ALA A 157 -8.18 4.75 4.94
C ALA A 157 -7.01 4.61 3.94
N ALA A 158 -7.14 3.73 2.94
CA ALA A 158 -6.12 3.56 1.91
C ALA A 158 -6.09 4.77 0.99
N LEU A 159 -7.26 5.20 0.51
CA LEU A 159 -7.42 6.39 -0.33
C LEU A 159 -6.93 7.65 0.39
N ALA A 160 -7.37 7.90 1.62
CA ALA A 160 -6.99 9.08 2.40
C ALA A 160 -5.47 9.14 2.64
N LEU A 161 -4.84 8.00 2.95
CA LEU A 161 -3.40 7.94 3.10
C LEU A 161 -2.71 8.16 1.72
N LEU A 162 -3.23 7.57 0.63
CA LEU A 162 -2.69 7.66 -0.74
C LEU A 162 -2.67 9.11 -1.21
N GLU A 163 -3.78 9.82 -1.03
CA GLU A 163 -3.91 11.23 -1.37
C GLU A 163 -2.90 12.11 -0.66
N ARG A 164 -2.71 11.90 0.65
CA ARG A 164 -1.80 12.70 1.49
C ARG A 164 -0.33 12.46 1.17
N SER A 165 0.02 11.22 0.82
CA SER A 165 1.40 10.88 0.51
C SER A 165 1.89 11.45 -0.83
N GLY A 166 0.98 11.72 -1.78
CA GLY A 166 1.33 12.11 -3.15
C GLY A 166 2.17 11.07 -3.91
N CYS A 167 2.29 9.85 -3.40
CA CYS A 167 3.12 8.80 -3.99
C CYS A 167 2.23 7.72 -4.62
N PRO A 168 2.52 7.24 -5.84
CA PRO A 168 2.02 5.94 -6.27
C PRO A 168 2.62 4.89 -5.34
N TRP A 169 1.79 4.13 -4.65
CA TRP A 169 2.29 3.15 -3.67
C TRP A 169 2.37 1.78 -4.24
N GLN A 170 3.02 0.86 -3.54
CA GLN A 170 2.90 -0.55 -3.83
C GLN A 170 2.09 -1.26 -2.75
N ARG A 171 1.30 -2.27 -3.12
CA ARG A 171 0.59 -3.13 -2.16
C ARG A 171 0.84 -4.59 -2.49
N ARG A 172 1.13 -5.36 -1.46
CA ARG A 172 0.78 -6.80 -1.36
C ARG A 172 0.46 -7.14 0.08
N ALA A 173 -0.36 -8.16 0.27
CA ALA A 173 -0.63 -8.79 1.56
C ALA A 173 0.66 -8.95 2.39
N PRO A 174 0.70 -8.51 3.67
CA PRO A 174 1.79 -8.82 4.58
C PRO A 174 1.63 -10.27 5.05
N THR A 175 1.88 -11.23 4.17
CA THR A 175 2.08 -12.62 4.57
C THR A 175 3.52 -13.03 4.45
N GLY A 176 4.03 -13.72 5.47
CA GLY A 176 5.21 -14.57 5.33
C GLY A 176 4.94 -15.67 4.28
N SER A 177 5.95 -16.03 3.48
CA SER A 177 5.84 -17.04 2.42
C SER A 177 5.16 -18.33 2.93
N GLY A 178 3.98 -18.66 2.40
CA GLY A 178 3.20 -19.87 2.74
C GLY A 178 2.03 -19.67 3.72
N ARG A 179 1.80 -18.47 4.27
CA ARG A 179 0.66 -18.16 5.14
C ARG A 179 -0.54 -17.56 4.39
N PRO A 180 -1.79 -17.78 4.85
CA PRO A 180 -2.98 -17.16 4.27
C PRO A 180 -2.98 -15.64 4.46
N SER A 181 -3.45 -14.89 3.46
CA SER A 181 -3.41 -13.41 3.44
C SER A 181 -4.11 -12.78 4.64
N PRO A 182 -3.58 -11.69 5.22
CA PRO A 182 -4.09 -11.14 6.46
C PRO A 182 -5.28 -10.25 6.19
N THR A 183 -6.42 -10.61 6.77
CA THR A 183 -7.68 -9.87 6.68
C THR A 183 -7.94 -8.96 7.89
N ALA A 184 -7.08 -8.99 8.91
CA ALA A 184 -7.18 -8.21 10.14
C ALA A 184 -5.84 -7.57 10.51
N ALA A 185 -5.85 -6.42 11.17
CA ALA A 185 -4.64 -5.73 11.64
C ALA A 185 -3.77 -6.66 12.51
N ALA A 186 -4.39 -7.47 13.37
CA ALA A 186 -3.70 -8.43 14.23
C ALA A 186 -2.83 -9.42 13.45
N HIS A 187 -3.27 -9.89 12.28
CA HIS A 187 -2.46 -10.79 11.45
C HIS A 187 -1.22 -10.08 10.90
N VAL A 188 -1.33 -8.78 10.59
CA VAL A 188 -0.17 -7.95 10.20
C VAL A 188 0.81 -7.78 11.35
N MET A 189 0.30 -7.59 12.58
CA MET A 189 1.12 -7.47 13.77
C MET A 189 1.96 -8.72 14.00
N GLU A 190 1.36 -9.90 13.91
CA GLU A 190 2.06 -11.17 14.10
C GLU A 190 3.15 -11.41 13.05
N ASP A 191 2.87 -11.09 11.79
CA ASP A 191 3.83 -11.30 10.71
C ASP A 191 4.98 -10.28 10.75
N LEU A 192 4.70 -9.00 11.05
CA LEU A 192 5.75 -7.98 11.19
C LEU A 192 6.57 -8.15 12.50
N ALA A 193 5.95 -8.56 13.60
CA ALA A 193 6.66 -8.86 14.85
C ALA A 193 7.46 -10.17 14.76
N GLY A 194 7.02 -11.13 13.94
CA GLY A 194 7.74 -12.38 13.68
C GLY A 194 9.09 -12.18 12.99
N LEU A 195 9.24 -11.12 12.18
CA LEU A 195 10.51 -10.79 11.50
C LEU A 195 11.62 -10.42 12.48
N HIS A 196 11.29 -9.85 13.64
CA HIS A 196 12.26 -9.56 14.71
C HIS A 196 12.92 -10.82 15.27
N ARG A 197 12.22 -11.97 15.24
CA ARG A 197 12.73 -13.23 15.79
C ARG A 197 13.54 -14.09 14.82
N ARG A 198 13.51 -13.79 13.51
CA ARG A 198 14.23 -14.58 12.49
C ARG A 198 15.53 -13.92 12.00
N GLY A 199 15.84 -12.71 12.47
CA GLY A 199 17.12 -12.02 12.22
C GLY A 199 18.15 -12.15 13.34
N LEU A 200 17.87 -12.96 14.36
CA LEU A 200 18.80 -13.36 15.42
C LEU A 200 19.00 -14.87 15.31
N GLY A 201 19.83 -15.28 14.37
CA GLY A 201 20.23 -16.66 14.12
C GLY A 201 21.44 -16.67 13.20
#